data_AF-Q3SLV4-F1
#
_entry.id   AF-Q3SLV4-F1
#
_cell.length_a   1.000
_cell.length_b   1.000
_cell.length_c   1.000
_cell.angle_alpha   90.00
_cell.angle_beta   90.00
_cell.angle_gamma   90.00
#
_symmetry.space_group_name_H-M   'P 1'
#
loop_
_entity.id
_entity.type
_entity.pdbx_description
1 polymer ?
#
loop_
_entity_poly.entity_id
_entity_poly.type
_entity_poly.pdbx_seq_one_letter_code
_entity_poly.pdbx_strand_id
1 'polypeptide(L)'
;MRNYQVYWRYVMRARKKGVTPTRMSTILKRQAVPRCGSDYTPSILATPQEAPSISHACTLNSSKLGREVHCLSLPETAAALLALYDPAVVDLHEQRMLAPWPTPHPLFGFPGMHQVQLPPIRGMIEVAERLGYLKMLPRVRIENPDVPGSSDVQVFPYIGDLLLFRRRVNDDGLYCINWSIKDQEIAFRVRTVRQPGKQRPSRDSLPDMLPRHEMEEAYYRDAGTRARISTPNARVLKFAARRSHA
;
A
#
# COMPACT_ATOMS: atom_id res chain seq x y z
N MET A 1 26.69 -2.01 0.13
CA MET A 1 25.59 -1.33 0.84
C MET A 1 25.69 0.17 0.54
N ARG A 2 24.81 0.75 -0.28
CA ARG A 2 24.80 2.21 -0.49
C ARG A 2 24.09 2.86 0.70
N ASN A 3 24.75 3.84 1.32
CA ASN A 3 24.27 4.57 2.48
C ASN A 3 22.94 5.26 2.17
N TYR A 4 21.85 4.78 2.77
CA TYR A 4 20.52 5.40 2.72
C TYR A 4 20.41 6.70 3.57
N GLN A 5 21.52 7.18 4.14
CA GLN A 5 21.56 8.37 5.00
C GLN A 5 21.54 9.71 4.24
N VAL A 6 21.65 9.73 2.91
CA VAL A 6 21.79 10.99 2.15
C VAL A 6 20.46 11.74 1.93
N TYR A 7 19.30 11.11 2.18
CA TYR A 7 17.99 11.65 1.76
C TYR A 7 17.46 12.88 2.53
N TRP A 8 18.18 13.41 3.53
CA TRP A 8 17.66 14.41 4.46
C TRP A 8 17.92 15.88 4.09
N ARG A 9 18.68 16.17 3.02
CA ARG A 9 19.15 17.54 2.74
C ARG A 9 18.45 18.30 1.60
N TYR A 10 17.49 17.71 0.90
CA TYR A 10 17.02 18.24 -0.39
C TYR A 10 15.88 19.28 -0.33
N VAL A 11 15.90 20.26 -1.25
CA VAL A 11 14.85 21.29 -1.50
C VAL A 11 14.06 20.93 -2.77
N MET A 12 12.77 21.30 -2.85
CA MET A 12 11.75 20.32 -3.21
C MET A 12 10.56 21.00 -3.99
N ARG A 13 10.46 20.88 -5.35
CA ARG A 13 9.35 21.42 -6.24
C ARG A 13 8.40 20.39 -6.92
N ALA A 14 7.07 20.63 -6.91
CA ALA A 14 6.01 19.68 -7.37
C ALA A 14 5.39 19.99 -8.77
N ARG A 15 4.88 18.97 -9.49
CA ARG A 15 4.14 19.13 -10.78
C ARG A 15 2.71 18.57 -10.81
N LYS A 16 2.26 17.77 -9.84
CA LYS A 16 0.90 17.18 -9.78
C LYS A 16 0.34 17.33 -8.36
N LYS A 17 -0.96 17.65 -8.20
CA LYS A 17 -1.61 17.84 -6.89
C LYS A 17 -1.37 16.59 -6.02
N GLY A 18 -0.76 16.78 -4.86
CA GLY A 18 -0.43 15.69 -3.94
C GLY A 18 0.86 14.90 -4.25
N VAL A 19 1.54 15.12 -5.38
CA VAL A 19 2.88 14.56 -5.66
C VAL A 19 3.88 15.69 -5.46
N THR A 20 4.21 15.93 -4.19
CA THR A 20 5.13 16.99 -3.81
C THR A 20 6.39 16.41 -3.20
N PRO A 21 7.53 17.05 -3.46
CA PRO A 21 8.80 16.75 -2.81
C PRO A 21 8.69 16.73 -1.27
N THR A 22 8.09 17.74 -0.64
CA THR A 22 7.84 17.75 0.81
C THR A 22 7.08 16.52 1.30
N ARG A 23 6.03 16.11 0.58
CA ARG A 23 5.26 14.91 0.92
C ARG A 23 6.10 13.64 0.77
N MET A 24 6.94 13.56 -0.26
CA MET A 24 7.88 12.44 -0.42
C MET A 24 8.82 12.34 0.78
N SER A 25 9.40 13.45 1.24
CA SER A 25 10.23 13.45 2.45
C SER A 25 9.45 12.88 3.62
N THR A 26 8.25 13.41 3.91
CA THR A 26 7.41 12.95 5.03
C THR A 26 7.13 11.46 4.98
N ILE A 27 6.76 10.92 3.82
CA ILE A 27 6.52 9.47 3.65
C ILE A 27 7.79 8.68 3.98
N LEU A 28 8.94 9.11 3.47
CA LEU A 28 10.22 8.45 3.75
C LEU A 28 10.62 8.53 5.23
N LYS A 29 10.41 9.67 5.90
CA LYS A 29 10.68 9.78 7.35
C LYS A 29 9.89 8.74 8.14
N ARG A 30 8.64 8.49 7.73
CA ARG A 30 7.71 7.58 8.42
C ARG A 30 7.96 6.11 8.07
N GLN A 31 8.27 5.81 6.81
CA GLN A 31 8.13 4.44 6.27
C GLN A 31 9.41 3.86 5.65
N ALA A 32 10.51 4.61 5.51
CA ALA A 32 11.75 4.08 4.95
C ALA A 32 12.38 3.00 5.84
N VAL A 33 12.20 3.12 7.15
CA VAL A 33 12.59 2.10 8.13
C VAL A 33 11.33 1.31 8.52
N PRO A 34 11.29 -0.02 8.32
CA PRO A 34 10.16 -0.82 8.76
C PRO A 34 9.95 -0.72 10.27
N ARG A 35 8.71 -0.39 10.67
CA ARG A 35 8.22 -0.41 12.05
C ARG A 35 6.90 -1.18 12.09
N CYS A 36 6.55 -1.72 13.26
CA CYS A 36 5.37 -2.55 13.49
C CYS A 36 4.71 -2.15 14.81
N GLY A 37 3.47 -2.61 15.03
CA GLY A 37 2.71 -2.39 16.26
C GLY A 37 2.51 -0.91 16.56
N SER A 38 2.78 -0.52 17.80
CA SER A 38 2.64 0.86 18.28
C SER A 38 3.59 1.85 17.60
N ASP A 39 4.72 1.38 17.07
CA ASP A 39 5.74 2.23 16.45
C ASP A 39 5.47 2.49 14.96
N TYR A 40 4.46 1.84 14.38
CA TYR A 40 4.07 2.06 12.99
C TYR A 40 3.44 3.45 12.80
N THR A 41 3.86 4.15 11.75
CA THR A 41 3.27 5.43 11.34
C THR A 41 2.89 5.38 9.86
N PRO A 42 1.61 5.60 9.47
CA PRO A 42 1.15 5.50 8.08
C PRO A 42 1.73 6.60 7.19
N SER A 43 1.73 6.39 5.87
CA SER A 43 2.22 7.40 4.92
C SER A 43 1.35 8.64 4.85
N ILE A 44 0.05 8.49 5.16
CA ILE A 44 -0.96 9.55 5.16
C ILE A 44 -1.72 9.44 6.48
N LEU A 45 -1.83 10.56 7.19
CA LEU A 45 -2.66 10.66 8.39
C LEU A 45 -4.08 11.13 8.03
N ALA A 46 -5.06 10.69 8.81
CA ALA A 46 -6.46 11.14 8.72
C ALA A 46 -6.64 12.53 9.37
N THR A 47 -5.79 13.49 9.03
CA THR A 47 -5.87 14.88 9.51
C THR A 47 -6.42 15.79 8.42
N PRO A 48 -7.04 16.94 8.76
CA PRO A 48 -7.53 17.89 7.76
C PRO A 48 -6.47 18.36 6.75
N GLN A 49 -5.19 18.35 7.14
CA GLN A 49 -4.07 18.77 6.30
C GLN A 49 -3.63 17.70 5.29
N GLU A 50 -3.85 16.41 5.59
CA GLU A 50 -3.36 15.30 4.77
C GLU A 50 -4.49 14.52 4.07
N ALA A 51 -5.68 14.47 4.65
CA ALA A 51 -6.83 13.74 4.12
C ALA A 51 -7.41 14.40 2.86
N PRO A 52 -7.91 13.62 1.89
CA PRO A 52 -8.65 14.17 0.75
C PRO A 52 -9.85 14.99 1.21
N SER A 53 -10.05 16.17 0.63
CA SER A 53 -11.13 17.11 1.02
C SER A 53 -12.56 16.58 0.85
N ILE A 54 -12.73 15.49 0.11
CA ILE A 54 -14.04 14.87 -0.20
C ILE A 54 -14.25 13.60 0.65
N SER A 55 -13.31 13.27 1.54
CA SER A 55 -13.34 12.01 2.29
C SER A 55 -13.90 12.13 3.70
N HIS A 56 -14.65 11.12 4.13
CA HIS A 56 -14.98 10.89 5.54
C HIS A 56 -13.78 10.21 6.24
N ALA A 57 -12.68 10.95 6.37
CA ALA A 57 -11.51 10.47 7.08
C ALA A 57 -11.84 10.26 8.56
N CYS A 58 -11.29 9.20 9.15
CA CYS A 58 -11.57 8.78 10.51
C CYS A 58 -10.31 8.18 11.14
N THR A 59 -10.16 8.37 12.45
CA THR A 59 -9.13 7.71 13.25
C THR A 59 -9.79 6.72 14.19
N LEU A 60 -9.31 5.47 14.19
CA LEU A 60 -9.76 4.41 15.09
C LEU A 60 -8.71 4.20 16.19
N ASN A 61 -9.12 4.31 17.46
CA ASN A 61 -8.27 3.98 18.59
C ASN A 61 -8.25 2.46 18.79
N SER A 62 -7.10 1.83 18.55
CA SER A 62 -6.95 0.38 18.65
C SER A 62 -6.12 -0.01 19.85
N SER A 63 -6.77 -0.50 20.91
CA SER A 63 -6.08 -1.09 22.08
C SER A 63 -5.22 -2.29 21.67
N LYS A 64 -5.66 -3.04 20.67
CA LYS A 64 -4.96 -4.20 20.10
C LYS A 64 -3.60 -3.84 19.50
N LEU A 65 -3.50 -2.69 18.85
CA LEU A 65 -2.26 -2.23 18.21
C LEU A 65 -1.47 -1.23 19.07
N GLY A 66 -2.09 -0.71 20.14
CA GLY A 66 -1.50 0.32 20.98
C GLY A 66 -1.32 1.67 20.27
N ARG A 67 -2.12 1.94 19.22
CA ARG A 67 -2.04 3.18 18.44
C ARG A 67 -3.36 3.53 17.74
N GLU A 68 -3.40 4.74 17.21
CA GLU A 68 -4.41 5.22 16.27
C GLU A 68 -4.22 4.58 14.88
N VAL A 69 -5.33 4.19 14.24
CA VAL A 69 -5.37 3.69 12.85
C VAL A 69 -6.09 4.72 11.98
N HIS A 70 -5.43 5.19 10.93
CA HIS A 70 -5.92 6.27 10.08
C HIS A 70 -6.62 5.77 8.80
N CYS A 71 -7.93 5.93 8.74
CA CYS A 71 -8.75 5.55 7.59
C CYS A 71 -9.13 6.79 6.78
N LEU A 72 -8.94 6.75 5.45
CA LEU A 72 -9.20 7.89 4.57
C LEU A 72 -10.57 7.80 3.90
N SER A 73 -11.41 6.84 4.28
CA SER A 73 -12.76 6.70 3.76
C SER A 73 -13.60 5.79 4.64
N LEU A 74 -14.94 5.89 4.55
CA LEU A 74 -15.86 4.99 5.26
C LEU A 74 -15.66 3.49 4.86
N PRO A 75 -15.49 3.15 3.57
CA PRO A 75 -14.98 1.84 3.13
C PRO A 75 -13.75 1.33 3.88
N GLU A 76 -12.72 2.18 4.03
CA GLU A 76 -11.51 1.83 4.76
C GLU A 76 -11.78 1.61 6.24
N THR A 77 -12.58 2.48 6.87
CA THR A 77 -12.98 2.35 8.27
C THR A 77 -13.69 1.03 8.52
N ALA A 78 -14.65 0.65 7.67
CA ALA A 78 -15.38 -0.61 7.82
C ALA A 78 -14.46 -1.84 7.68
N ALA A 79 -13.55 -1.83 6.71
CA ALA A 79 -12.58 -2.92 6.52
C ALA A 79 -11.56 -2.98 7.67
N ALA A 80 -11.07 -1.84 8.15
CA ALA A 80 -10.16 -1.78 9.29
C ALA A 80 -10.82 -2.34 10.56
N LEU A 81 -12.09 -2.00 10.83
CA LEU A 81 -12.85 -2.58 11.95
C LEU A 81 -12.96 -4.10 11.84
N LEU A 82 -13.26 -4.63 10.64
CA LEU A 82 -13.31 -6.08 10.41
C LEU A 82 -11.95 -6.74 10.65
N ALA A 83 -10.86 -6.12 10.18
CA ALA A 83 -9.50 -6.61 10.38
C ALA A 83 -9.12 -6.63 11.87
N LEU A 84 -9.44 -5.55 12.60
CA LEU A 84 -9.14 -5.42 14.02
C LEU A 84 -9.93 -6.42 14.88
N TYR A 85 -11.15 -6.76 14.45
CA TYR A 85 -12.00 -7.75 15.13
C TYR A 85 -11.47 -9.20 15.00
N ASP A 86 -10.77 -9.56 13.92
CA ASP A 86 -10.21 -10.91 13.75
C ASP A 86 -9.08 -11.18 14.76
N PRO A 87 -9.23 -12.12 15.70
CA PRO A 87 -8.20 -12.41 16.71
C PRO A 87 -6.87 -12.91 16.11
N ALA A 88 -6.89 -13.46 14.89
CA ALA A 88 -5.66 -13.90 14.23
C ALA A 88 -4.85 -12.75 13.65
N VAL A 89 -5.44 -11.57 13.41
CA VAL A 89 -4.70 -10.38 12.98
C VAL A 89 -3.91 -9.87 14.17
N VAL A 90 -2.60 -9.76 14.04
CA VAL A 90 -1.70 -9.28 15.11
C VAL A 90 -1.18 -7.88 14.86
N ASP A 91 -1.23 -7.41 13.61
CA ASP A 91 -0.88 -6.06 13.23
C ASP A 91 -1.60 -5.67 11.94
N LEU A 92 -1.68 -4.36 11.69
CA LEU A 92 -2.32 -3.77 10.53
C LEU A 92 -1.48 -2.57 10.12
N HIS A 93 -1.14 -2.45 8.84
CA HIS A 93 -0.46 -1.27 8.30
C HIS A 93 -1.37 -0.60 7.29
N GLU A 94 -2.02 0.49 7.69
CA GLU A 94 -2.82 1.36 6.83
C GLU A 94 -1.94 2.37 6.08
N GLN A 95 -2.34 2.75 4.87
CA GLN A 95 -1.63 3.75 4.05
C GLN A 95 -0.14 3.43 3.90
N ARG A 96 0.21 2.15 3.73
CA ARG A 96 1.61 1.70 3.65
C ARG A 96 2.25 2.17 2.35
N MET A 97 3.50 2.61 2.43
CA MET A 97 4.31 2.95 1.26
C MET A 97 4.63 1.68 0.44
N LEU A 98 4.32 1.69 -0.85
CA LEU A 98 4.84 0.74 -1.82
C LEU A 98 6.16 1.32 -2.35
N ALA A 99 7.26 0.82 -1.80
CA ALA A 99 8.60 1.35 -2.04
C ALA A 99 8.97 1.28 -3.53
N PRO A 100 9.51 2.36 -4.13
CA PRO A 100 9.97 2.31 -5.51
C PRO A 100 11.16 1.38 -5.72
N TRP A 101 11.98 1.20 -4.68
CA TRP A 101 13.21 0.41 -4.66
C TRP A 101 13.04 -0.90 -3.88
N PRO A 102 13.98 -1.85 -4.03
CA PRO A 102 14.02 -3.05 -3.21
C PRO A 102 14.03 -2.73 -1.72
N THR A 103 13.23 -3.45 -0.95
CA THR A 103 13.09 -3.27 0.51
C THR A 103 12.85 -4.62 1.19
N PRO A 104 13.20 -4.80 2.47
CA PRO A 104 12.89 -6.02 3.19
C PRO A 104 11.39 -6.39 3.15
N HIS A 105 11.11 -7.68 3.32
CA HIS A 105 9.74 -8.18 3.45
C HIS A 105 8.99 -7.42 4.57
N PRO A 106 7.68 -7.16 4.47
CA PRO A 106 6.93 -6.47 5.53
C PRO A 106 7.07 -7.09 6.93
N LEU A 107 7.13 -8.43 7.01
CA LEU A 107 7.39 -9.19 8.25
C LEU A 107 8.82 -9.10 8.79
N PHE A 108 9.76 -8.47 8.08
CA PHE A 108 11.16 -8.41 8.51
C PHE A 108 11.31 -7.77 9.90
N GLY A 109 10.53 -6.72 10.18
CA GLY A 109 10.54 -6.02 11.47
C GLY A 109 9.67 -6.65 12.56
N PHE A 110 9.03 -7.80 12.31
CA PHE A 110 8.07 -8.36 13.25
C PHE A 110 8.79 -9.15 14.36
N PRO A 111 8.49 -8.90 15.66
CA PRO A 111 9.10 -9.64 16.76
C PRO A 111 8.87 -11.15 16.63
N GLY A 112 9.91 -11.94 16.87
CA GLY A 112 9.84 -13.40 16.86
C GLY A 112 9.88 -14.06 15.47
N MET A 113 9.97 -13.30 14.37
CA MET A 113 10.08 -13.88 13.03
C MET A 113 11.53 -14.19 12.65
N HIS A 114 11.78 -15.42 12.18
CA HIS A 114 13.05 -15.78 11.55
C HIS A 114 13.16 -15.13 10.16
N GLN A 115 13.96 -14.06 10.09
CA GLN A 115 14.08 -13.21 8.89
C GLN A 115 14.76 -13.89 7.69
N VAL A 116 15.44 -15.02 7.90
CA VAL A 116 16.35 -15.67 6.94
C VAL A 116 15.65 -16.24 5.70
N GLN A 117 14.33 -16.44 5.73
CA GLN A 117 13.56 -17.06 4.65
C GLN A 117 12.52 -16.14 3.99
N LEU A 118 12.49 -14.86 4.34
CA LEU A 118 11.50 -13.93 3.79
C LEU A 118 12.00 -13.32 2.48
N PRO A 119 11.36 -13.59 1.32
CA PRO A 119 11.76 -12.96 0.07
C PRO A 119 11.56 -11.44 0.15
N PRO A 120 12.56 -10.63 -0.26
CA PRO A 120 12.43 -9.20 -0.21
C PRO A 120 11.40 -8.70 -1.22
N ILE A 121 10.88 -7.51 -0.98
CA ILE A 121 10.13 -6.77 -1.98
C ILE A 121 11.14 -6.23 -3.00
N ARG A 122 10.83 -6.43 -4.29
CA ARG A 122 11.68 -6.01 -5.41
C ARG A 122 11.62 -4.50 -5.73
N GLY A 123 10.53 -3.86 -5.35
CA GLY A 123 10.31 -2.43 -5.57
C GLY A 123 9.45 -2.14 -6.80
N MET A 124 8.71 -1.03 -6.74
CA MET A 124 7.73 -0.67 -7.76
C MET A 124 8.36 -0.35 -9.13
N ILE A 125 9.61 0.11 -9.17
CA ILE A 125 10.32 0.41 -10.43
C ILE A 125 10.54 -0.88 -11.24
N GLU A 126 11.09 -1.92 -10.62
CA GLU A 126 11.31 -3.21 -11.29
C GLU A 126 9.98 -3.81 -11.76
N VAL A 127 8.96 -3.80 -10.88
CA VAL A 127 7.64 -4.32 -11.20
C VAL A 127 7.03 -3.60 -12.41
N ALA A 128 7.08 -2.27 -12.41
CA ALA A 128 6.54 -1.47 -13.51
C ALA A 128 7.35 -1.66 -14.81
N GLU A 129 8.66 -1.82 -14.74
CA GLU A 129 9.49 -2.12 -15.91
C GLU A 129 9.12 -3.47 -16.52
N ARG A 130 9.04 -4.52 -15.70
CA ARG A 130 8.67 -5.89 -16.11
C ARG A 130 7.27 -5.96 -16.74
N LEU A 131 6.33 -5.17 -16.24
CA LEU A 131 4.95 -5.11 -16.75
C LEU A 131 4.77 -4.09 -17.89
N GLY A 132 5.80 -3.31 -18.24
CA GLY A 132 5.73 -2.30 -19.29
C GLY A 132 4.97 -1.03 -18.92
N TYR A 133 4.89 -0.71 -17.62
CA TYR A 133 4.19 0.45 -17.04
C TYR A 133 5.13 1.52 -16.43
N LEU A 134 6.45 1.46 -16.68
CA LEU A 134 7.43 2.38 -16.09
C LEU A 134 7.10 3.89 -16.28
N LYS A 135 6.45 4.24 -17.40
CA LYS A 135 6.02 5.61 -17.71
C LYS A 135 4.84 6.08 -16.85
N MET A 136 4.10 5.17 -16.23
CA MET A 136 2.93 5.46 -15.39
C MET A 136 3.30 5.78 -13.93
N LEU A 137 4.53 5.45 -13.52
CA LEU A 137 4.98 5.74 -12.17
C LEU A 137 5.03 7.26 -11.94
N PRO A 138 4.39 7.78 -10.88
CA PRO A 138 4.42 9.19 -10.59
C PRO A 138 5.85 9.60 -10.25
N ARG A 139 6.25 10.76 -10.75
CA ARG A 139 7.61 11.27 -10.58
C ARG A 139 7.59 12.64 -9.93
N VAL A 140 8.64 12.92 -9.20
CA VAL A 140 8.82 14.18 -8.51
C VAL A 140 10.25 14.67 -8.71
N ARG A 141 10.41 15.97 -8.95
CA ARG A 141 11.72 16.59 -9.13
C ARG A 141 12.22 17.10 -7.78
N ILE A 142 13.44 16.73 -7.41
CA ILE A 142 14.09 17.08 -6.15
C ILE A 142 15.35 17.86 -6.50
N GLU A 143 15.49 19.09 -6.03
CA GLU A 143 16.67 19.92 -6.27
C GLU A 143 17.79 19.47 -5.35
N ASN A 144 18.99 19.30 -5.91
CA ASN A 144 20.17 18.92 -5.15
C ASN A 144 20.68 20.14 -4.35
N PRO A 145 20.73 20.07 -3.01
CA PRO A 145 21.19 21.18 -2.19
C PRO A 145 22.70 21.43 -2.36
N ASP A 146 23.45 20.38 -2.72
CA ASP A 146 24.91 20.43 -2.81
C ASP A 146 25.39 20.98 -4.17
N VAL A 147 24.51 20.97 -5.19
CA VAL A 147 24.83 21.44 -6.54
C VAL A 147 23.68 22.31 -7.07
N PRO A 148 23.76 23.64 -6.86
CA PRO A 148 22.74 24.60 -7.31
C PRO A 148 22.43 24.46 -8.80
N GLY A 149 21.13 24.45 -9.14
CA GLY A 149 20.65 24.29 -10.51
C GLY A 149 20.56 22.83 -10.99
N SER A 150 21.05 21.86 -10.21
CA SER A 150 20.85 20.44 -10.51
C SER A 150 19.63 19.87 -9.78
N SER A 151 18.97 18.90 -10.40
CA SER A 151 17.80 18.24 -9.83
C SER A 151 17.72 16.79 -10.25
N ASP A 152 17.36 15.91 -9.31
CA ASP A 152 17.07 14.52 -9.56
C ASP A 152 15.57 14.29 -9.76
N VAL A 153 15.23 13.32 -10.61
CA VAL A 153 13.84 12.88 -10.77
C VAL A 153 13.69 11.56 -10.04
N GLN A 154 12.87 11.56 -9.00
CA GLN A 154 12.59 10.38 -8.20
C GLN A 154 11.19 9.85 -8.48
N VAL A 155 11.00 8.53 -8.33
CA VAL A 155 9.67 7.93 -8.35
C VAL A 155 8.99 8.19 -7.01
N PHE A 156 7.80 8.78 -7.06
CA PHE A 156 6.94 8.97 -5.90
C PHE A 156 6.26 7.64 -5.57
N PRO A 157 6.25 7.19 -4.30
CA PRO A 157 5.69 5.89 -3.94
C PRO A 157 4.18 5.87 -4.17
N TYR A 158 3.66 4.72 -4.60
CA TYR A 158 2.24 4.42 -4.40
C TYR A 158 1.97 4.13 -2.94
N ILE A 159 0.74 4.38 -2.51
CA ILE A 159 0.26 4.10 -1.17
C ILE A 159 -0.82 3.02 -1.27
N GLY A 160 -0.69 1.97 -0.47
CA GLY A 160 -1.67 0.89 -0.37
C GLY A 160 -2.69 1.17 0.73
N ASP A 161 -3.83 0.49 0.71
CA ASP A 161 -4.93 0.82 1.62
C ASP A 161 -4.72 0.15 2.99
N LEU A 162 -4.79 -1.19 3.09
CA LEU A 162 -4.51 -1.94 4.32
C LEU A 162 -3.62 -3.17 4.06
N LEU A 163 -2.57 -3.35 4.85
CA LEU A 163 -1.77 -4.58 4.88
C LEU A 163 -1.93 -5.26 6.25
N LEU A 164 -2.55 -6.44 6.26
CA LEU A 164 -2.84 -7.20 7.47
C LEU A 164 -1.72 -8.18 7.76
N PHE A 165 -1.37 -8.32 9.03
CA PHE A 165 -0.41 -9.30 9.54
C PHE A 165 -1.19 -10.31 10.36
N ARG A 166 -1.19 -11.58 9.93
CA ARG A 166 -2.07 -12.60 10.48
C ARG A 166 -1.29 -13.85 10.88
N ARG A 167 -1.66 -14.45 12.01
CA ARG A 167 -1.20 -15.77 12.45
C ARG A 167 -1.77 -16.86 11.56
N ARG A 168 -0.97 -17.89 11.31
CA ARG A 168 -1.44 -19.14 10.71
C ARG A 168 -2.22 -19.92 11.75
N VAL A 169 -3.18 -20.71 11.30
CA VAL A 169 -4.11 -21.45 12.18
C VAL A 169 -3.43 -22.69 12.79
N ASN A 170 -2.33 -23.16 12.20
CA ASN A 170 -1.71 -24.45 12.52
C ASN A 170 -0.20 -24.37 12.83
N ASP A 171 0.37 -23.16 12.89
CA ASP A 171 1.76 -22.93 13.28
C ASP A 171 1.92 -21.50 13.85
N ASP A 172 3.02 -21.25 14.55
CA ASP A 172 3.36 -19.92 15.10
C ASP A 172 3.80 -18.90 14.03
N GLY A 173 3.66 -19.26 12.75
CA GLY A 173 4.07 -18.45 11.62
C GLY A 173 3.11 -17.30 11.31
N LEU A 174 3.67 -16.22 10.78
CA LEU A 174 2.93 -15.07 10.30
C LEU A 174 2.89 -15.02 8.77
N TYR A 175 1.86 -14.39 8.24
CA TYR A 175 1.78 -14.04 6.83
C TYR A 175 1.06 -12.71 6.66
N CYS A 176 1.33 -12.06 5.52
CA CYS A 176 0.68 -10.81 5.16
C CYS A 176 -0.47 -11.03 4.17
N ILE A 177 -1.51 -10.23 4.31
CA ILE A 177 -2.59 -10.09 3.33
C ILE A 177 -2.72 -8.61 2.98
N ASN A 178 -2.56 -8.24 1.71
CA ASN A 178 -2.86 -6.89 1.25
C ASN A 178 -4.34 -6.80 0.89
N TRP A 179 -5.05 -5.80 1.44
CA TRP A 179 -6.41 -5.42 1.08
C TRP A 179 -6.39 -4.08 0.35
N SER A 180 -6.69 -4.11 -0.95
CA SER A 180 -6.98 -2.90 -1.72
C SER A 180 -8.49 -2.65 -1.67
N ILE A 181 -8.88 -1.48 -1.14
CA ILE A 181 -10.26 -1.09 -0.84
C ILE A 181 -10.71 -0.08 -1.89
N LYS A 182 -11.87 -0.31 -2.49
CA LYS A 182 -12.50 0.63 -3.44
C LYS A 182 -13.99 0.71 -3.16
N ASP A 183 -14.57 1.85 -3.50
CA ASP A 183 -15.97 2.23 -3.30
C ASP A 183 -16.93 1.63 -4.34
N GLN A 184 -16.48 1.44 -5.58
CA GLN A 184 -17.32 1.03 -6.72
C GLN A 184 -16.89 -0.31 -7.33
N GLU A 185 -17.85 -1.21 -7.59
CA GLU A 185 -17.62 -2.52 -8.23
C GLU A 185 -16.96 -2.40 -9.63
N ILE A 186 -17.23 -1.30 -10.36
CA ILE A 186 -16.62 -1.02 -11.66
C ILE A 186 -15.10 -0.88 -11.55
N ALA A 187 -14.58 -0.42 -10.41
CA ALA A 187 -13.14 -0.33 -10.15
C ALA A 187 -12.47 -1.71 -10.02
N PHE A 188 -13.23 -2.81 -9.93
CA PHE A 188 -12.74 -4.19 -9.77
C PHE A 188 -12.79 -5.01 -11.06
N ARG A 189 -13.27 -4.46 -12.20
CA ARG A 189 -13.33 -5.18 -13.48
C ARG A 189 -11.94 -5.37 -14.10
N VAL A 190 -11.14 -6.23 -13.48
CA VAL A 190 -10.03 -6.92 -14.13
C VAL A 190 -10.63 -7.92 -15.11
N ARG A 191 -10.08 -7.98 -16.34
CA ARG A 191 -10.54 -8.79 -17.48
C ARG A 191 -11.11 -10.16 -17.08
N THR A 192 -12.42 -10.27 -17.01
CA THR A 192 -13.10 -11.56 -17.05
C THR A 192 -13.19 -12.02 -18.49
N VAL A 193 -12.47 -13.13 -18.77
CA VAL A 193 -12.60 -14.01 -19.93
C VAL A 193 -12.18 -13.39 -21.28
N ARG A 194 -11.13 -13.97 -21.89
CA ARG A 194 -10.80 -13.80 -23.31
C ARG A 194 -11.98 -14.28 -24.15
N GLN A 195 -12.88 -13.38 -24.55
CA GLN A 195 -13.80 -13.66 -25.65
C GLN A 195 -12.97 -13.73 -26.94
N PRO A 196 -12.95 -14.85 -27.68
CA PRO A 196 -12.28 -14.90 -28.97
C PRO A 196 -12.97 -13.91 -29.90
N GLY A 197 -12.21 -12.95 -30.44
CA GLY A 197 -12.69 -11.99 -31.45
C GLY A 197 -12.71 -10.51 -31.07
N LYS A 198 -12.43 -10.12 -29.81
CA LYS A 198 -12.29 -8.69 -29.47
C LYS A 198 -10.83 -8.25 -29.51
N GLN A 199 -10.54 -7.28 -30.38
CA GLN A 199 -9.25 -6.60 -30.50
C GLN A 199 -8.76 -6.14 -29.11
N ARG A 200 -7.45 -6.22 -28.89
CA ARG A 200 -6.81 -5.64 -27.70
C ARG A 200 -7.25 -4.17 -27.62
N PRO A 201 -7.90 -3.71 -26.54
CA PRO A 201 -8.08 -2.27 -26.34
C PRO A 201 -6.71 -1.60 -26.39
N SER A 202 -6.60 -0.47 -27.10
CA SER A 202 -5.37 0.29 -27.19
C SER A 202 -4.88 0.65 -25.80
N ARG A 203 -3.56 0.74 -25.59
CA ARG A 203 -2.96 1.13 -24.30
C ARG A 203 -3.55 2.42 -23.72
N ASP A 204 -4.09 3.29 -24.58
CA ASP A 204 -4.67 4.59 -24.23
C ASP A 204 -6.13 4.52 -23.71
N SER A 205 -6.75 3.34 -23.75
CA SER A 205 -8.17 3.14 -23.38
C SER A 205 -8.37 2.35 -22.08
N LEU A 206 -7.29 1.96 -21.40
CA LEU A 206 -7.38 1.32 -20.09
C LEU A 206 -7.65 2.39 -19.03
N PRO A 207 -8.66 2.22 -18.15
CA PRO A 207 -8.76 3.06 -16.97
C PRO A 207 -7.45 3.00 -16.19
N ASP A 208 -6.88 4.15 -15.83
CA ASP A 208 -5.61 4.29 -15.07
C ASP A 208 -5.53 3.40 -13.81
N MET A 209 -6.68 2.94 -13.30
CA MET A 209 -6.77 2.02 -12.15
C MET A 209 -6.29 0.59 -12.45
N LEU A 210 -6.50 0.06 -13.66
CA LEU A 210 -6.15 -1.33 -13.96
C LEU A 210 -4.63 -1.57 -13.90
N PRO A 211 -3.78 -0.71 -14.52
CA PRO A 211 -2.33 -0.87 -14.39
C PRO A 211 -1.83 -0.71 -12.95
N ARG A 212 -2.46 0.16 -12.14
CA ARG A 212 -2.09 0.32 -10.72
C ARG A 212 -2.35 -0.97 -9.92
N HIS A 213 -3.52 -1.58 -10.11
CA HIS A 213 -3.86 -2.82 -9.40
C HIS A 213 -2.92 -3.97 -9.80
N GLU A 214 -2.64 -4.11 -11.09
CA GLU A 214 -1.73 -5.14 -11.58
C GLU A 214 -0.30 -4.96 -11.02
N MET A 215 0.19 -3.71 -10.95
CA MET A 215 1.47 -3.40 -10.33
C MET A 215 1.48 -3.69 -8.82
N GLU A 216 0.43 -3.32 -8.08
CA GLU A 216 0.33 -3.60 -6.64
C GLU A 216 0.25 -5.10 -6.34
N GLU A 217 -0.51 -5.87 -7.13
CA GLU A 217 -0.59 -7.31 -7.01
C GLU A 217 0.78 -7.96 -7.25
N ALA A 218 1.46 -7.58 -8.33
CA ALA A 218 2.79 -8.08 -8.65
C ALA A 218 3.83 -7.71 -7.57
N TYR A 219 3.75 -6.48 -7.03
CA TYR A 219 4.63 -6.00 -5.96
C TYR A 219 4.58 -6.88 -4.71
N TYR A 220 3.39 -7.29 -4.28
CA TYR A 220 3.24 -8.16 -3.11
C TYR A 220 3.45 -9.64 -3.42
N ARG A 221 3.10 -10.10 -4.63
CA ARG A 221 3.30 -11.48 -5.07
C ARG A 221 4.77 -11.89 -5.04
N ASP A 222 5.66 -10.99 -5.45
CA ASP A 222 7.11 -11.23 -5.46
C ASP A 222 7.67 -11.51 -4.05
N ALA A 223 7.04 -10.98 -3.02
CA ALA A 223 7.39 -11.21 -1.61
C ALA A 223 6.58 -12.35 -0.97
N GLY A 224 5.89 -13.19 -1.74
CA GLY A 224 5.07 -14.28 -1.19
C GLY A 224 3.86 -13.81 -0.37
N THR A 225 3.53 -12.51 -0.44
CA THR A 225 2.36 -11.93 0.22
C THR A 225 1.13 -12.15 -0.66
N ARG A 226 0.00 -12.58 -0.05
CA ARG A 226 -1.26 -12.74 -0.79
C ARG A 226 -1.95 -11.39 -0.93
N ALA A 227 -2.04 -10.87 -2.14
CA ALA A 227 -2.87 -9.70 -2.42
C ALA A 227 -4.34 -10.12 -2.64
N ARG A 228 -5.27 -9.43 -1.98
CA ARG A 228 -6.71 -9.57 -2.17
C ARG A 228 -7.33 -8.20 -2.39
N ILE A 229 -8.21 -8.11 -3.37
CA ILE A 229 -8.94 -6.89 -3.67
C ILE A 229 -10.32 -7.03 -3.02
N SER A 230 -10.74 -6.07 -2.18
CA SER A 230 -11.99 -6.15 -1.42
C SER A 230 -12.91 -4.94 -1.65
N THR A 231 -14.12 -5.18 -2.16
CA THR A 231 -15.25 -4.23 -2.10
C THR A 231 -15.90 -4.33 -0.70
N PRO A 232 -16.11 -3.22 0.02
CA PRO A 232 -17.07 -3.22 1.12
C PRO A 232 -18.50 -3.52 0.65
N ASN A 233 -18.84 -3.18 -0.60
CA ASN A 233 -20.25 -3.16 -1.07
C ASN A 233 -20.81 -4.42 -1.75
N ALA A 234 -20.04 -5.47 -2.08
CA ALA A 234 -20.63 -6.63 -2.76
C ALA A 234 -20.93 -7.84 -1.88
N ARG A 235 -20.11 -8.16 -0.86
CA ARG A 235 -20.22 -9.45 -0.15
C ARG A 235 -19.77 -9.51 1.32
N VAL A 236 -19.26 -8.42 1.90
CA VAL A 236 -18.71 -8.44 3.28
C VAL A 236 -19.80 -8.66 4.35
N LEU A 237 -21.08 -8.40 4.04
CA LEU A 237 -22.20 -8.72 4.94
C LEU A 237 -22.83 -10.11 4.76
N LYS A 238 -22.45 -10.91 3.75
CA LYS A 238 -23.06 -12.26 3.57
C LYS A 238 -22.32 -13.40 4.29
N PHE A 239 -21.12 -13.16 4.83
CA PHE A 239 -20.36 -14.19 5.53
C PHE A 239 -20.56 -14.22 7.05
N ALA A 240 -21.23 -13.23 7.64
CA ALA A 240 -21.53 -13.19 9.07
C ALA A 240 -22.89 -13.82 9.49
N ALA A 241 -23.67 -14.37 8.54
CA ALA A 241 -25.03 -14.87 8.81
C ALA A 241 -25.28 -16.33 8.37
N ARG A 242 -24.25 -17.16 8.17
CA ARG A 242 -24.42 -18.58 7.84
C ARG A 242 -23.50 -19.50 8.64
N ARG A 243 -23.59 -19.46 9.98
CA ARG A 243 -23.27 -20.59 10.87
C ARG A 243 -24.03 -20.48 12.19
N SER A 244 -25.34 -20.67 12.11
CA SER A 244 -26.17 -21.15 13.22
C SER A 244 -27.46 -21.68 12.59
N HIS A 245 -27.53 -23.01 12.46
CA HIS A 245 -28.66 -23.89 12.16
C HIS A 245 -28.20 -25.05 11.24
N ALA A 246 -27.57 -26.03 11.88
CA ALA A 246 -27.70 -27.48 11.67
C ALA A 246 -26.74 -28.14 12.66
#